data_AF-A0A3R7PIX2-F1
#
_entry.id   AF-A0A3R7PIX2-F1
#
_cell.length_a   1.000
_cell.length_b   1.000
_cell.length_c   1.000
_cell.angle_alpha   90.00
_cell.angle_beta   90.00
_cell.angle_gamma   90.00
#
_symmetry.space_group_name_H-M   'P 1'
#
loop_
_entity.id
_entity.type
_entity.pdbx_description
1 polymer ?
#
loop_
_entity_poly.entity_id
_entity_poly.type
_entity_poly.pdbx_seq_one_letter_code
_entity_poly.pdbx_strand_id
1 'polypeptide(L)'
;MHTWQILINDSFRRTRKPGTLVPLLPLTFIVAYQADLAYGSKLNRIKMEAENILVFERELVSMPMGVPTPASIDEARERQEESKRLNKVHEVFI
;
A
#
# COMPACT_ATOMS: atom_id res chain seq x y z
N MET A 1 33.97 -6.78 -9.83
CA MET A 1 33.56 -7.65 -8.71
C MET A 1 34.66 -8.60 -8.21
N HIS A 2 35.63 -8.99 -9.03
CA HIS A 2 36.70 -9.93 -8.64
C HIS A 2 37.83 -9.37 -7.74
N THR A 3 38.01 -8.05 -7.67
CA THR A 3 39.11 -7.41 -6.92
C THR A 3 38.86 -7.34 -5.41
N TRP A 4 37.59 -7.24 -4.99
CA TRP A 4 37.21 -7.13 -3.57
C TRP A 4 37.41 -8.43 -2.79
N GLN A 5 37.16 -9.58 -3.42
CA GLN A 5 37.37 -10.90 -2.81
C GLN A 5 38.86 -11.17 -2.50
N ILE A 6 39.75 -10.61 -3.32
CA ILE A 6 41.21 -10.84 -3.23
C ILE A 6 41.78 -10.05 -2.05
N LEU A 7 41.37 -8.79 -1.86
CA LEU A 7 41.89 -7.93 -0.78
C LEU A 7 41.52 -8.42 0.63
N ILE A 8 40.31 -8.96 0.78
CA ILE A 8 39.84 -9.53 2.06
C ILE A 8 40.57 -10.83 2.36
N ASN A 9 40.71 -11.71 1.35
CA ASN A 9 41.45 -12.97 1.51
C ASN A 9 42.94 -12.75 1.81
N ASP A 10 43.58 -11.78 1.15
CA ASP A 10 45.01 -11.52 1.31
C ASP A 10 45.31 -10.94 2.71
N SER A 11 44.51 -9.99 3.19
CA SER A 11 44.63 -9.43 4.55
C SER A 11 44.40 -10.48 5.65
N PHE A 12 43.40 -11.35 5.49
CA PHE A 12 43.10 -12.43 6.43
C PHE A 12 44.20 -13.52 6.43
N ARG A 13 44.65 -13.94 5.24
CA ARG A 13 45.73 -14.93 5.08
C ARG A 13 47.07 -14.45 5.63
N ARG A 14 47.37 -13.15 5.50
CA ARG A 14 48.63 -12.54 5.93
C ARG A 14 48.71 -12.34 7.44
N THR A 15 47.58 -12.08 8.10
CA THR A 15 47.57 -11.80 9.55
C THR A 15 47.21 -13.02 10.39
N ARG A 16 46.44 -13.99 9.86
CA ARG A 16 45.90 -15.19 10.55
C ARG A 16 45.24 -14.92 11.91
N LYS A 17 44.95 -13.66 12.23
CA LYS A 17 44.38 -13.23 13.50
C LYS A 17 42.90 -12.91 13.26
N PRO A 18 41.97 -13.69 13.85
CA PRO A 18 40.54 -13.41 13.72
C PRO A 18 40.15 -12.02 14.25
N GLY A 19 40.97 -11.44 15.14
CA GLY A 19 40.84 -10.08 15.64
C GLY A 19 40.81 -8.97 14.56
N THR A 20 41.39 -9.22 13.39
CA THR A 20 41.37 -8.25 12.27
C THR A 20 39.98 -8.04 11.65
N LEU A 21 39.06 -9.00 11.86
CA LEU A 21 37.67 -8.93 11.36
C LEU A 21 36.71 -8.33 12.40
N VAL A 22 37.15 -8.13 13.64
CA VAL A 22 36.34 -7.55 14.73
C VAL A 22 35.64 -6.24 14.34
N PRO A 23 36.28 -5.25 13.67
CA PRO A 23 35.59 -4.02 13.31
C PRO A 23 34.50 -4.21 12.23
N LEU A 24 34.52 -5.32 11.47
CA LEU A 24 33.46 -5.60 10.50
C LEU A 24 32.10 -5.79 11.19
N LEU A 25 32.07 -6.34 12.41
CA LEU A 25 30.83 -6.56 13.13
C LEU A 25 30.09 -5.23 13.40
N PRO A 26 30.63 -4.24 14.14
CA PRO A 26 29.92 -2.97 14.35
C PRO A 26 29.70 -2.18 13.04
N LEU A 27 30.63 -2.27 12.07
CA LEU A 27 30.46 -1.60 10.77
C LEU A 27 29.28 -2.18 9.97
N THR A 28 29.05 -3.50 10.01
CA THR A 28 27.89 -4.11 9.34
C THR A 28 26.56 -3.65 9.95
N PHE A 29 26.50 -3.45 11.27
CA PHE A 29 25.31 -2.88 11.93
C PHE A 29 25.04 -1.45 11.46
N ILE A 30 26.07 -0.61 11.35
CA ILE A 30 25.92 0.78 10.88
C ILE A 30 25.42 0.81 9.43
N VAL A 31 26.03 0.01 8.55
CA VAL A 31 25.63 -0.06 7.13
C VAL A 31 24.19 -0.57 6.99
N ALA A 32 23.82 -1.63 7.72
CA ALA A 32 22.48 -2.18 7.70
C ALA A 32 21.43 -1.16 8.21
N TYR A 33 21.74 -0.42 9.28
CA TYR A 33 20.89 0.63 9.80
C TYR A 33 20.69 1.76 8.79
N GLN A 34 21.76 2.22 8.14
CA GLN A 34 21.67 3.27 7.12
C GLN A 34 20.90 2.79 5.88
N ALA A 35 21.04 1.52 5.50
CA ALA A 35 20.27 0.94 4.40
C ALA A 35 18.76 0.88 4.72
N ASP A 36 18.40 0.52 5.95
CA ASP A 36 17.00 0.54 6.41
C ASP A 36 16.42 1.96 6.42
N LEU A 37 17.20 2.94 6.89
CA LEU A 37 16.80 4.35 6.88
C LEU A 37 16.68 4.95 5.46
N ALA A 38 17.52 4.54 4.51
CA ALA A 38 17.57 5.12 3.16
C ALA A 38 16.26 4.95 2.38
N TYR A 39 15.52 3.87 2.62
CA TYR A 39 14.20 3.65 2.01
C TYR A 39 13.06 4.42 2.70
N GLY A 40 13.36 5.13 3.78
CA GLY A 40 12.38 5.81 4.62
C GLY A 40 11.56 4.84 5.46
N SER A 41 10.77 5.39 6.38
CA SER A 41 9.91 4.57 7.24
C SER A 41 8.87 3.81 6.40
N LYS A 42 8.47 2.63 6.87
CA LYS A 42 7.33 1.87 6.32
C LYS A 42 6.09 2.76 6.11
N LEU A 43 5.88 3.74 6.99
CA LEU A 43 4.77 4.70 6.88
C LEU A 43 4.89 5.61 5.66
N ASN A 44 6.08 6.07 5.31
CA ASN A 44 6.28 6.89 4.11
C ASN A 44 5.95 6.09 2.84
N ARG A 45 6.34 4.82 2.80
CA ARG A 45 6.01 3.92 1.69
C ARG A 45 4.51 3.69 1.56
N ILE A 46 3.84 3.40 2.69
CA ILE A 46 2.37 3.23 2.70
C ILE A 46 1.68 4.50 2.21
N LYS A 47 2.11 5.67 2.68
CA LYS A 47 1.54 6.94 2.25
C LYS A 47 1.73 7.17 0.76
N MET A 48 2.94 6.97 0.25
CA MET A 48 3.23 7.16 -1.17
C MET A 48 2.37 6.25 -2.05
N GLU A 49 2.22 4.98 -1.67
CA GLU A 49 1.38 4.04 -2.41
C GLU A 49 -0.11 4.41 -2.32
N ALA A 50 -0.59 4.83 -1.14
CA ALA A 50 -1.96 5.26 -0.95
C ALA A 50 -2.29 6.51 -1.81
N GLU A 51 -1.38 7.48 -1.88
CA GLU A 51 -1.53 8.65 -2.76
C GLU A 51 -1.56 8.23 -4.24
N ASN A 52 -0.70 7.30 -4.65
CA ASN A 52 -0.70 6.77 -6.01
C ASN A 52 -2.06 6.16 -6.38
N ILE A 53 -2.63 5.33 -5.50
CA ILE A 53 -3.95 4.72 -5.70
C ILE A 53 -5.04 5.80 -5.79
N LEU A 54 -5.04 6.77 -4.88
CA LEU A 54 -6.06 7.83 -4.84
C LEU A 54 -6.04 8.77 -6.05
N VAL A 55 -4.88 8.89 -6.71
CA VAL A 55 -4.70 9.77 -7.88
C VAL A 55 -4.89 9.01 -9.20
N PHE A 56 -4.30 7.82 -9.33
CA PHE A 56 -4.19 7.13 -10.62
C PHE A 56 -5.12 5.92 -10.75
N GLU A 57 -5.58 5.34 -9.64
CA GLU A 57 -6.36 4.09 -9.60
C GLU A 57 -7.66 4.26 -8.80
N ARG A 58 -8.34 5.41 -9.00
CA ARG A 58 -9.54 5.79 -8.24
C ARG A 58 -10.66 4.76 -8.31
N GLU A 59 -10.76 4.04 -9.42
CA GLU A 59 -11.74 2.98 -9.63
C GLU A 59 -11.65 1.88 -8.58
N LEU A 60 -10.46 1.59 -8.03
CA LEU A 60 -10.27 0.58 -6.98
C LEU A 60 -10.91 0.97 -5.65
N VAL A 61 -11.05 2.28 -5.39
CA VAL A 61 -11.54 2.83 -4.11
C VAL A 61 -12.92 3.48 -4.26
N SER A 62 -13.38 3.68 -5.50
CA SER A 62 -14.67 4.32 -5.78
C SER A 62 -15.85 3.48 -5.28
N MET A 63 -16.88 4.15 -4.77
CA MET A 63 -18.10 3.48 -4.34
C MET A 63 -18.83 2.89 -5.57
N PRO A 64 -19.24 1.61 -5.53
CA PRO A 64 -20.05 1.05 -6.61
C PRO A 64 -21.36 1.83 -6.71
N MET A 65 -21.77 2.16 -7.94
CA MET A 65 -22.96 2.99 -8.24
C MET A 65 -22.87 4.46 -7.78
N GLY A 66 -21.71 4.92 -7.30
CA GLY A 66 -21.48 6.29 -6.89
C GLY A 66 -22.23 6.70 -5.61
N VAL A 67 -22.17 7.99 -5.28
CA VAL A 67 -22.89 8.54 -4.13
C VAL A 67 -24.34 8.87 -4.52
N PRO A 68 -25.34 8.56 -3.66
CA PRO A 68 -26.71 8.97 -3.90
C PRO A 68 -26.81 10.49 -4.04
N THR A 69 -27.47 10.93 -5.11
CA THR A 69 -27.79 12.36 -5.33
C THR A 69 -29.19 12.67 -4.79
N PRO A 70 -29.49 13.93 -4.41
CA PRO A 70 -30.85 14.31 -4.03
C PRO A 70 -31.90 13.89 -5.07
N ALA A 71 -31.60 14.09 -6.36
CA ALA A 71 -32.47 13.67 -7.45
C ALA A 71 -32.72 12.15 -7.46
N SER A 72 -31.66 11.33 -7.29
CA SER A 72 -31.82 9.87 -7.23
C SER A 72 -32.65 9.40 -6.02
N ILE A 73 -32.62 10.15 -4.92
CA ILE A 73 -33.41 9.86 -3.73
C ILE A 73 -34.87 10.21 -3.99
N ASP A 74 -35.15 11.35 -4.62
CA ASP A 74 -36.50 11.78 -4.95
C ASP A 74 -37.15 10.85 -5.97
N GLU A 75 -36.43 10.45 -7.03
CA GLU A 75 -36.89 9.43 -7.98
C GLU A 75 -37.19 8.09 -7.30
N ALA A 76 -36.35 7.67 -6.34
CA ALA A 76 -36.58 6.43 -5.60
C ALA A 76 -37.86 6.52 -4.75
N ARG A 77 -38.16 7.69 -4.17
CA ARG A 77 -39.40 7.93 -3.44
C ARG A 77 -40.61 7.87 -4.35
N GLU A 78 -40.54 8.51 -5.52
CA GLU A 78 -41.62 8.49 -6.51
C GLU A 78 -41.93 7.06 -7.01
N ARG A 79 -40.89 6.29 -7.36
CA ARG A 79 -41.07 4.88 -7.75
C ARG A 79 -41.71 4.05 -6.64
N GLN A 80 -41.35 4.33 -5.38
CA GLN A 80 -41.91 3.64 -4.23
C GLN A 80 -43.39 4.00 -4.03
N GLU A 81 -43.78 5.25 -4.28
CA GLU A 81 -45.18 5.67 -4.28
C GLU A 81 -45.98 5.07 -5.43
N GLU A 82 -45.44 5.06 -6.64
CA GLU A 82 -46.09 4.46 -7.82
C GLU A 82 -46.33 2.96 -7.60
N SER A 83 -45.32 2.25 -7.11
CA SER A 83 -45.44 0.82 -6.78
C SER A 83 -46.55 0.54 -5.75
N LYS A 84 -46.66 1.40 -4.72
CA LYS A 84 -47.75 1.30 -3.73
C LYS A 84 -49.12 1.54 -4.37
N ARG A 85 -49.23 2.51 -5.28
CA ARG A 85 -50.48 2.80 -6.02
C ARG A 85 -50.86 1.60 -6.88
N LEU A 86 -49.93 1.02 -7.63
CA LEU A 86 -50.15 -0.16 -8.47
C LEU A 86 -50.59 -1.38 -7.65
N ASN A 87 -49.94 -1.64 -6.52
CA ASN A 87 -50.33 -2.74 -5.62
C ASN A 87 -51.75 -2.56 -5.07
N LYS A 88 -52.10 -1.34 -4.63
CA LYS A 88 -53.45 -1.04 -4.16
C LYS A 88 -54.50 -1.24 -5.26
N VAL A 89 -54.18 -0.83 -6.49
CA VAL A 89 -55.05 -1.06 -7.66
C VAL A 89 -55.23 -2.57 -7.88
N HIS A 90 -54.15 -3.35 -7.88
CA HIS A 90 -54.20 -4.80 -8.04
C HIS A 90 -55.08 -5.49 -6.98
N GLU A 91 -54.97 -5.08 -5.71
CA GLU A 91 -55.80 -5.59 -4.61
C GLU A 91 -57.29 -5.26 -4.75
N VAL A 92 -57.65 -4.21 -5.48
CA VAL A 92 -59.07 -3.84 -5.70
C VAL A 92 -59.72 -4.66 -6.82
N PHE A 93 -58.92 -5.20 -7.75
CA PHE A 93 -59.41 -5.92 -8.94
C PHE A 93 -59.38 -7.45 -8.82
N ILE A 94 -59.01 -7.98 -7.65
CA ILE A 94 -59.04 -9.42 -7.30
C ILE A 94 -59.93 -9.61 -6.08
#